data_AF-A0A936FZF3-F1
#
_entry.id   AF-A0A936FZF3-F1
#
_cell.length_a   1.000
_cell.length_b   1.000
_cell.length_c   1.000
_cell.angle_alpha   90.00
_cell.angle_beta   90.00
_cell.angle_gamma   90.00
#
_symmetry.space_group_name_H-M   'P 1'
#
loop_
_entity.id
_entity.type
_entity.pdbx_description
1 polymer ?
#
loop_
_entity_poly.entity_id
_entity_poly.type
_entity_poly.pdbx_seq_one_letter_code
_entity_poly.pdbx_strand_id
1 'polypeptide(L)'
;MIPDGADRDVDAELDRLTQRWHQLPLGQAVSAAEVVFAAAQALADATARAHGIPGMPLPRVHERDGPAIVMDQLSVTVFDATQAGVTDLADVLRRLRADLR
;
A
#
# COMPACT_ATOMS: atom_id res chain seq x y z
N MET A 1 -11.71 -13.49 14.56
CA MET A 1 -11.10 -12.32 15.19
C MET A 1 -11.99 -11.14 14.83
N ILE A 2 -12.51 -10.39 15.81
CA ILE A 2 -13.21 -9.12 15.52
C ILE A 2 -12.08 -8.14 15.20
N PRO A 3 -12.07 -7.48 14.02
CA PRO A 3 -11.04 -6.48 13.72
C PRO A 3 -11.09 -5.38 14.79
N ASP A 4 -9.92 -4.99 15.29
CA ASP A 4 -9.85 -3.98 16.33
C ASP A 4 -10.18 -2.57 15.78
N GLY A 5 -10.05 -1.54 16.61
CA GLY A 5 -10.29 -0.17 16.15
C GLY A 5 -9.29 0.31 15.10
N ALA A 6 -8.03 -0.13 15.20
CA ALA A 6 -6.96 0.25 14.30
C ALA A 6 -7.10 -0.43 12.94
N ASP A 7 -7.50 -1.72 12.91
CA ASP A 7 -7.78 -2.45 11.67
C ASP A 7 -8.84 -1.73 10.83
N ARG A 8 -9.91 -1.23 11.46
CA ARG A 8 -10.97 -0.48 10.77
C ARG A 8 -10.49 0.85 10.20
N ASP A 9 -9.55 1.53 10.87
CA ASP A 9 -8.99 2.79 10.37
C ASP A 9 -8.04 2.55 9.19
N VAL A 10 -7.31 1.43 9.19
CA VAL A 10 -6.48 1.00 8.06
C VAL A 10 -7.34 0.68 6.84
N ASP A 11 -8.38 -0.14 7.00
CA ASP A 11 -9.32 -0.47 5.92
C ASP A 11 -9.95 0.80 5.33
N ALA A 12 -10.41 1.71 6.19
CA ALA A 12 -11.03 2.96 5.75
C ALA A 12 -10.08 3.87 4.96
N GLU A 13 -8.80 3.96 5.35
CA GLU A 13 -7.82 4.75 4.58
C GLU A 13 -7.39 4.04 3.29
N LEU A 14 -7.32 2.71 3.26
CA LEU A 14 -7.06 1.95 2.04
C LEU A 14 -8.20 2.13 1.02
N ASP A 15 -9.46 2.11 1.47
CA ASP A 15 -10.63 2.40 0.63
C ASP A 15 -10.59 3.80 0.05
N ARG A 16 -10.29 4.81 0.88
CA ARG A 16 -10.16 6.21 0.44
C ARG A 16 -9.04 6.38 -0.58
N LEU A 17 -7.91 5.71 -0.36
CA LEU A 17 -6.78 5.72 -1.27
C LEU A 17 -7.14 5.08 -2.61
N THR A 18 -7.82 3.92 -2.57
CA THR A 18 -8.29 3.21 -3.75
C THR A 18 -9.31 4.03 -4.54
N GLN A 19 -10.25 4.68 -3.86
CA GLN A 19 -11.19 5.60 -4.50
C GLN A 19 -10.46 6.78 -5.15
N ARG A 20 -9.46 7.35 -4.47
CA ARG A 20 -8.64 8.44 -5.03
C ARG A 20 -7.88 8.00 -6.27
N TRP A 21 -7.27 6.81 -6.24
CA TRP A 21 -6.56 6.22 -7.36
C TRP A 21 -7.45 6.10 -8.61
N HIS A 22 -8.67 5.57 -8.45
CA HIS A 22 -9.63 5.44 -9.55
C HIS A 22 -10.09 6.77 -10.15
N GLN A 23 -9.94 7.88 -9.42
CA GLN A 23 -10.28 9.22 -9.90
C GLN A 23 -9.12 9.92 -10.63
N LEU A 24 -7.90 9.35 -10.60
CA LEU A 24 -6.76 9.95 -11.28
C LEU A 24 -6.89 9.78 -12.80
N PRO A 25 -6.63 10.84 -13.59
CA PRO A 25 -6.37 10.70 -15.01
C PRO A 25 -5.25 9.68 -15.26
N LEU A 26 -5.37 8.87 -16.29
CA LEU A 26 -4.43 7.77 -16.57
C LEU A 26 -2.96 8.22 -16.59
N GLY A 27 -2.64 9.36 -17.18
CA GLY A 27 -1.27 9.89 -17.19
C GLY A 27 -0.72 10.17 -15.79
N GLN A 28 -1.55 10.67 -14.87
CA GLN A 28 -1.17 10.88 -13.47
C GLN A 28 -1.04 9.54 -12.73
N ALA A 29 -1.93 8.58 -12.99
CA ALA A 29 -1.83 7.24 -12.41
C ALA A 29 -0.53 6.54 -12.82
N VAL A 30 -0.11 6.66 -14.09
CA VAL A 30 1.19 6.15 -14.56
C VAL A 30 2.35 6.81 -13.81
N SER A 31 2.34 8.14 -13.65
CA SER A 31 3.38 8.83 -12.89
C SER A 31 3.39 8.49 -11.40
N ALA A 32 2.21 8.25 -10.81
CA ALA A 32 2.05 7.92 -9.41
C ALA A 32 2.35 6.46 -9.07
N ALA A 33 2.36 5.57 -10.06
CA ALA A 33 2.56 4.13 -9.84
C ALA A 33 3.87 3.82 -9.10
N GLU A 34 4.99 4.49 -9.42
CA GLU A 34 6.25 4.30 -8.69
C GLU A 34 6.16 4.71 -7.21
N VAL A 35 5.39 5.76 -6.90
CA VAL A 35 5.20 6.22 -5.52
C VAL A 35 4.42 5.19 -4.71
N VAL A 36 3.34 4.65 -5.30
CA VAL A 36 2.54 3.60 -4.65
C VAL A 36 3.34 2.30 -4.52
N PHE A 37 4.11 1.93 -5.54
CA PHE A 37 4.98 0.75 -5.51
C PHE A 37 6.05 0.88 -4.41
N ALA A 38 6.69 2.05 -4.29
CA ALA A 38 7.67 2.30 -3.24
C ALA A 38 7.06 2.19 -1.84
N ALA A 39 5.81 2.64 -1.65
CA ALA A 39 5.10 2.47 -0.38
C ALA A 39 4.81 0.99 -0.09
N ALA A 40 4.37 0.22 -1.10
CA ALA A 40 4.17 -1.23 -0.95
C ALA A 40 5.49 -1.95 -0.59
N GLN A 41 6.61 -1.59 -1.24
CA GLN A 41 7.93 -2.14 -0.90
C GLN A 41 8.32 -1.81 0.56
N ALA A 42 8.11 -0.56 1.00
CA ALA A 42 8.44 -0.16 2.36
C ALA A 42 7.62 -0.94 3.41
N LEU A 43 6.36 -1.26 3.11
CA LEU A 43 5.51 -2.12 3.95
C LEU A 43 6.00 -3.57 3.94
N ALA A 44 6.38 -4.12 2.78
CA ALA A 44 6.99 -5.45 2.70
C ALA A 44 8.27 -5.52 3.54
N ASP A 45 9.13 -4.50 3.48
CA ASP A 45 10.36 -4.43 4.27
C ASP A 45 10.06 -4.30 5.77
N ALA A 46 9.04 -3.55 6.16
CA ALA A 46 8.60 -3.43 7.56
C ALA A 46 8.07 -4.76 8.10
N THR A 47 7.29 -5.46 7.29
CA THR A 47 6.75 -6.80 7.59
C THR A 47 7.87 -7.81 7.75
N ALA A 48 8.85 -7.83 6.83
CA ALA A 48 10.02 -8.71 6.94
C ALA A 48 10.82 -8.45 8.21
N ARG A 49 11.01 -7.17 8.59
CA ARG A 49 11.64 -6.79 9.87
C ARG A 49 10.86 -7.29 11.08
N ALA A 50 9.53 -7.14 11.09
CA ALA A 50 8.68 -7.61 12.17
C ALA A 50 8.76 -9.12 12.37
N HIS A 51 8.94 -9.89 11.29
CA HIS A 51 9.13 -11.34 11.35
C HIS A 51 10.58 -11.80 11.52
N GLY A 52 11.56 -10.89 11.50
CA GLY A 52 12.98 -11.24 11.60
C GLY A 52 13.52 -12.02 10.40
N ILE A 53 12.91 -11.87 9.22
CA ILE A 53 13.33 -12.52 7.97
C ILE A 53 14.01 -11.52 7.03
N PRO A 54 14.86 -11.99 6.09
CA PRO A 54 15.41 -11.12 5.06
C PRO A 54 14.30 -10.49 4.20
N GLY A 55 14.41 -9.18 3.92
CA GLY A 55 13.52 -8.50 2.98
C GLY A 55 13.71 -9.02 1.55
N MET A 56 12.64 -8.94 0.75
CA MET A 56 12.66 -9.32 -0.66
C MET A 56 12.05 -8.19 -1.50
N PRO A 57 12.65 -7.83 -2.65
CA PRO A 57 12.04 -6.88 -3.54
C PRO A 57 10.72 -7.43 -4.10
N LEU A 58 9.68 -6.60 -4.06
CA LEU A 58 8.44 -6.86 -4.76
C LEU A 58 8.71 -6.86 -6.28
N PRO A 59 8.01 -7.71 -7.04
CA PRO A 59 8.11 -7.68 -8.48
C PRO A 59 7.50 -6.38 -9.02
N ARG A 60 8.21 -5.70 -9.93
CA ARG A 60 7.79 -4.47 -10.61
C ARG A 60 6.78 -4.76 -11.74
N VAL A 61 5.69 -5.44 -11.40
CA VAL A 61 4.68 -5.91 -12.37
C VAL A 61 3.94 -4.76 -13.08
N HIS A 62 3.85 -3.59 -12.44
CA HIS A 62 3.21 -2.40 -13.02
C HIS A 62 3.95 -1.88 -14.26
N GLU A 63 5.24 -2.16 -14.40
CA GLU A 63 6.04 -1.77 -15.58
C GLU A 63 5.61 -2.53 -16.85
N ARG A 64 5.09 -3.76 -16.69
CA ARG A 64 4.64 -4.61 -17.82
C ARG A 64 3.13 -4.61 -17.98
N ASP A 65 2.40 -4.73 -16.88
CA ASP A 65 0.96 -5.03 -16.87
C ASP A 65 0.10 -3.76 -16.62
N GLY A 66 0.76 -2.61 -16.44
CA GLY A 66 0.14 -1.30 -16.28
C GLY A 66 -0.06 -0.88 -14.83
N PRO A 67 -0.41 0.40 -14.58
CA PRO A 67 -0.38 0.97 -13.24
C PRO A 67 -1.45 0.40 -12.30
N ALA A 68 -2.53 -0.19 -12.82
CA ALA A 68 -3.65 -0.68 -12.01
C ALA A 68 -3.23 -1.71 -10.94
N ILE A 69 -2.25 -2.58 -11.26
CA ILE A 69 -1.81 -3.66 -10.38
C ILE A 69 -1.12 -3.17 -9.10
N VAL A 70 -0.65 -1.92 -9.07
CA VAL A 70 0.08 -1.39 -7.92
C VAL A 70 -0.81 -1.25 -6.67
N MET A 71 -2.12 -1.03 -6.87
CA MET A 71 -3.09 -0.99 -5.77
C MET A 71 -3.33 -2.37 -5.17
N ASP A 72 -3.29 -3.42 -5.98
CA ASP A 72 -3.40 -4.80 -5.50
C ASP A 72 -2.16 -5.17 -4.67
N GLN A 73 -0.96 -4.79 -5.13
CA GLN A 73 0.28 -4.99 -4.38
C GLN A 73 0.26 -4.24 -3.05
N LEU A 74 -0.19 -2.99 -3.05
CA LEU A 74 -0.35 -2.23 -1.81
C LEU A 74 -1.32 -2.92 -0.86
N SER A 75 -2.48 -3.36 -1.34
CA SER A 75 -3.50 -4.02 -0.51
C SER A 75 -2.96 -5.29 0.17
N VAL A 76 -2.22 -6.12 -0.58
CA VAL A 76 -1.56 -7.32 -0.02
C VAL A 76 -0.53 -6.93 1.04
N THR A 77 0.34 -5.97 0.75
CA THR A 77 1.38 -5.57 1.73
C THR A 77 0.83 -4.88 2.97
N VAL A 78 -0.29 -4.15 2.86
CA VAL A 78 -1.02 -3.59 4.02
C VAL A 78 -1.60 -4.71 4.88
N PHE A 79 -2.21 -5.72 4.26
CA PHE A 79 -2.73 -6.87 4.98
C PHE A 79 -1.62 -7.61 5.73
N ASP A 80 -0.51 -7.91 5.04
CA ASP A 80 0.64 -8.61 5.66
C ASP A 80 1.24 -7.79 6.81
N ALA A 81 1.39 -6.48 6.62
CA ALA A 81 1.89 -5.58 7.66
C ALA A 81 0.95 -5.52 8.87
N THR A 82 -0.37 -5.55 8.64
CA THR A 82 -1.38 -5.61 9.71
C THR A 82 -1.26 -6.92 10.49
N GLN A 83 -1.14 -8.06 9.80
CA GLN A 83 -0.94 -9.37 10.45
C GLN A 83 0.39 -9.45 11.21
N ALA A 84 1.41 -8.74 10.77
CA ALA A 84 2.70 -8.65 11.42
C ALA A 84 2.74 -7.65 12.60
N GLY A 85 1.65 -6.93 12.87
CA GLY A 85 1.55 -5.96 13.95
C GLY A 85 2.34 -4.67 13.69
N VAL A 86 2.56 -4.30 12.43
CA VAL A 86 3.17 -3.02 12.06
C VAL A 86 2.21 -1.89 12.45
N THR A 87 2.72 -0.87 13.15
CA THR A 87 1.93 0.28 13.61
C THR A 87 1.86 1.39 12.56
N ASP A 88 1.00 2.38 12.78
CA ASP A 88 0.92 3.63 12.00
C ASP A 88 0.53 3.46 10.52
N LEU A 89 0.00 2.30 10.14
CA LEU A 89 -0.40 1.98 8.77
C LEU A 89 -1.44 2.96 8.22
N ALA A 90 -2.45 3.33 9.01
CA ALA A 90 -3.47 4.30 8.60
C ALA A 90 -2.86 5.67 8.26
N ASP A 91 -1.84 6.11 9.02
CA ASP A 91 -1.14 7.36 8.76
C ASP A 91 -0.26 7.30 7.50
N VAL A 92 0.39 6.16 7.25
CA VAL A 92 1.12 5.90 6.01
C VAL A 92 0.18 5.99 4.80
N LEU A 93 -0.98 5.32 4.86
CA LEU A 93 -1.97 5.34 3.78
C LEU A 93 -2.57 6.74 3.56
N ARG A 94 -2.88 7.45 4.64
CA ARG A 94 -3.34 8.83 4.61
C ARG A 94 -2.31 9.75 3.94
N ARG A 95 -1.03 9.56 4.25
CA ARG A 95 0.06 10.34 3.64
C ARG A 95 0.20 10.04 2.15
N LEU A 96 0.23 8.75 1.78
CA LEU A 96 0.28 8.32 0.39
C LEU A 96 -0.86 8.92 -0.43
N ARG A 97 -2.09 8.88 0.12
CA ARG A 97 -3.28 9.49 -0.50
C ARG A 97 -3.12 10.99 -0.73
N ALA A 98 -2.46 11.71 0.19
CA ALA A 98 -2.22 13.14 0.05
C ALA A 98 -1.17 13.47 -1.03
N ASP A 99 -0.29 12.53 -1.33
CA ASP A 99 0.73 12.65 -2.38
C ASP A 99 0.17 12.30 -3.79
N LEU A 100 -0.98 11.62 -3.87
CA LEU A 100 -1.75 11.35 -5.12
C LEU A 100 -2.58 12.57 -5.61
N ARG A 101 -1.94 13.72 -5.83
CA ARG A 101 -2.61 14.97 -6.27
C ARG A 101 -2.95 15.02 -7.74
#